data_AF-A0A2Z6UTQ2-F1
#
_entry.id   AF-A0A2Z6UTQ2-F1
#
_cell.length_a   1.000
_cell.length_b   1.000
_cell.length_c   1.000
_cell.angle_alpha   90.00
_cell.angle_beta   90.00
_cell.angle_gamma   90.00
#
_symmetry.space_group_name_H-M   'P 1'
#
loop_
_entity.id
_entity.type
_entity.pdbx_description
1 polymer ?
#
loop_
_entity_poly.entity_id
_entity_poly.type
_entity_poly.pdbx_seq_one_letter_code
_entity_poly.pdbx_strand_id
1 'polypeptide(L)'
;MFNLYKTTTVDYNKALEIADNFYKSCQTNTEKLFGISLVIGILQAKGDWGNLPKFIDELIQLIEGQINAKQFNAPPFIIDSILGVSSCLPYYQDNPKINRYLQSKLAEIFQANVRNRYNYIVPISSPKSPARKIKIGYIGHTLRRHSVGWLSRWLFHYHNRDKFEIYTYCVNQAADEITEKWFINNSDYSYNLPAKIEQITVQIRQDKLDILVDLDSLTNNTTYLVMALKPAPIQVTWLGLDASGIPAIDYFIADNYVLPKNAEEIYSEKIIRLPNSYLSVDGFEVGVPTRRRTDLNIPDDAIIYLTVQSGLKRTLNMICLQLQILQQVPNSYLLIKREFDEIQPIEIHAQ
;
A
#
# COMPACT_ATOMS: atom_id res chain seq x y z
N MET A 1 -11.38 -0.18 -11.96
CA MET A 1 -12.74 -0.34 -11.39
C MET A 1 -12.73 -0.36 -9.85
N PHE A 2 -11.79 -1.04 -9.17
CA PHE A 2 -11.66 -1.04 -7.69
C PHE A 2 -11.43 0.36 -7.07
N ASN A 3 -10.52 1.16 -7.65
CA ASN A 3 -10.30 2.55 -7.21
C ASN A 3 -11.49 3.47 -7.50
N LEU A 4 -12.36 3.15 -8.47
CA LEU A 4 -13.56 3.96 -8.70
C LEU A 4 -14.50 3.87 -7.49
N TYR A 5 -14.81 2.69 -6.96
CA TYR A 5 -15.75 2.59 -5.83
C TYR A 5 -15.16 3.01 -4.48
N LYS A 6 -13.84 2.90 -4.32
CA LYS A 6 -13.16 3.33 -3.09
C LYS A 6 -13.09 4.86 -2.96
N THR A 7 -13.07 5.60 -4.07
CA THR A 7 -12.83 7.06 -4.06
C THR A 7 -13.81 7.87 -4.90
N THR A 8 -14.92 7.32 -5.41
CA THR A 8 -15.89 8.11 -6.23
C THR A 8 -17.37 7.88 -5.95
N THR A 9 -17.76 6.83 -5.22
CA THR A 9 -19.17 6.60 -4.88
C THR A 9 -19.50 7.09 -3.48
N VAL A 10 -20.35 8.12 -3.39
CA VAL A 10 -20.99 8.58 -2.15
C VAL A 10 -22.13 7.64 -1.74
N ASP A 11 -22.60 6.78 -2.66
CA ASP A 11 -23.66 5.79 -2.42
C ASP A 11 -23.09 4.40 -2.11
N TYR A 12 -22.83 4.16 -0.83
CA TYR A 12 -22.33 2.87 -0.34
C TYR A 12 -23.34 1.72 -0.51
N ASN A 13 -24.66 2.01 -0.55
CA ASN A 13 -25.67 0.95 -0.68
C ASN A 13 -25.68 0.39 -2.10
N LYS A 14 -25.65 1.27 -3.11
CA LYS A 14 -25.52 0.87 -4.51
C LYS A 14 -24.19 0.16 -4.77
N ALA A 15 -23.10 0.64 -4.18
CA ALA A 15 -21.80 -0.02 -4.30
C ALA A 15 -21.85 -1.45 -3.73
N LEU A 16 -22.45 -1.63 -2.56
CA LEU A 16 -22.62 -2.93 -1.92
C LEU A 16 -23.50 -3.87 -2.76
N GLU A 17 -24.60 -3.38 -3.31
CA GLU A 17 -25.47 -4.15 -4.22
C GLU A 17 -24.68 -4.68 -5.44
N ILE A 18 -23.87 -3.83 -6.07
CA ILE A 18 -23.05 -4.22 -7.21
C ILE A 18 -21.99 -5.25 -6.81
N ALA A 19 -21.32 -5.05 -5.68
CA ALA A 19 -20.32 -5.98 -5.18
C ALA A 19 -20.94 -7.34 -4.81
N ASP A 20 -22.11 -7.35 -4.18
CA ASP A 20 -22.84 -8.57 -3.84
C ASP A 20 -23.32 -9.31 -5.09
N ASN A 21 -23.83 -8.59 -6.10
CA ASN A 21 -24.22 -9.18 -7.37
C ASN A 21 -23.02 -9.80 -8.11
N PHE A 22 -21.88 -9.11 -8.10
CA PHE A 22 -20.63 -9.66 -8.62
C PHE A 22 -20.23 -10.93 -7.85
N TYR A 23 -20.21 -10.88 -6.51
CA TYR A 23 -19.85 -12.01 -5.66
C TYR A 23 -20.74 -13.24 -5.92
N LYS A 24 -22.06 -13.05 -6.02
CA LYS A 24 -23.03 -14.10 -6.33
C LYS A 24 -22.86 -14.70 -7.73
N SER A 25 -22.33 -13.92 -8.68
CA SER A 25 -22.09 -14.38 -10.05
C SER A 25 -20.77 -15.14 -10.25
N CYS A 26 -19.87 -15.09 -9.27
CA CYS A 26 -18.56 -15.72 -9.33
C CYS A 26 -18.66 -17.25 -9.46
N GLN A 27 -17.97 -17.81 -10.45
CA GLN A 27 -17.98 -19.25 -10.75
C GLN A 27 -16.81 -19.98 -10.10
N THR A 28 -15.72 -19.27 -9.78
CA THR A 28 -14.54 -19.86 -9.16
C THR A 28 -14.24 -19.26 -7.78
N ASN A 29 -13.46 -19.98 -6.98
CA ASN A 29 -13.00 -19.47 -5.69
C ASN A 29 -12.05 -18.27 -5.83
N THR A 30 -11.30 -18.16 -6.93
CA THR A 30 -10.45 -16.98 -7.22
C THR A 30 -11.30 -15.74 -7.50
N GLU A 31 -12.39 -15.90 -8.25
CA GLU A 31 -13.35 -14.81 -8.50
C GLU A 31 -14.06 -14.38 -7.22
N LYS A 32 -14.50 -15.36 -6.40
CA LYS A 32 -15.08 -15.10 -5.07
C LYS A 32 -14.11 -14.36 -4.16
N LEU A 33 -12.84 -14.77 -4.14
CA LEU A 33 -11.80 -14.11 -3.34
C LEU A 33 -11.65 -12.62 -3.72
N PHE A 34 -11.71 -12.29 -5.01
CA PHE A 34 -11.73 -10.90 -5.43
C PHE A 34 -13.05 -10.21 -5.07
N GLY A 35 -14.19 -10.85 -5.32
CA GLY A 35 -15.52 -10.29 -5.04
C GLY A 35 -15.74 -9.95 -3.57
N ILE A 36 -15.37 -10.84 -2.66
CA ILE A 36 -15.51 -10.59 -1.22
C ILE A 36 -14.61 -9.44 -0.75
N SER A 37 -13.43 -9.26 -1.37
CA SER A 37 -12.57 -8.12 -1.07
C SER A 37 -13.21 -6.78 -1.45
N LEU A 38 -14.07 -6.75 -2.48
CA LEU A 38 -14.87 -5.56 -2.84
C LEU A 38 -15.86 -5.25 -1.72
N VAL A 39 -16.61 -6.26 -1.27
CA VAL A 39 -17.62 -6.14 -0.21
C VAL A 39 -16.97 -5.63 1.07
N ILE A 40 -15.87 -6.24 1.49
CA ILE A 40 -15.07 -5.82 2.66
C ILE A 40 -14.66 -4.36 2.55
N GLY A 41 -14.07 -3.95 1.41
CA GLY A 41 -13.63 -2.58 1.20
C GLY A 41 -14.77 -1.55 1.31
N ILE A 42 -15.96 -1.89 0.80
CA ILE A 42 -17.15 -1.04 0.86
C ILE A 42 -17.70 -0.96 2.30
N LEU A 43 -17.79 -2.08 3.00
CA LEU A 43 -18.25 -2.11 4.41
C LEU A 43 -17.32 -1.30 5.31
N GLN A 44 -15.99 -1.42 5.11
CA GLN A 44 -15.01 -0.62 5.83
C GLN A 44 -15.14 0.87 5.53
N ALA A 45 -15.34 1.26 4.26
CA ALA A 45 -15.53 2.65 3.88
C ALA A 45 -16.84 3.24 4.46
N LYS A 46 -17.91 2.43 4.48
CA LYS A 46 -19.21 2.77 5.08
C LYS A 46 -19.16 2.85 6.61
N GLY A 47 -18.21 2.19 7.25
CA GLY A 47 -18.13 2.04 8.70
C GLY A 47 -19.09 0.99 9.27
N ASP A 48 -19.47 -0.01 8.47
CA ASP A 48 -20.32 -1.13 8.90
C ASP A 48 -19.47 -2.24 9.55
N TRP A 49 -19.03 -1.96 10.78
CA TRP A 49 -18.15 -2.86 11.55
C TRP A 49 -18.86 -4.13 12.03
N GLY A 50 -20.18 -4.11 12.17
CA GLY A 50 -20.95 -5.26 12.67
C GLY A 50 -21.01 -6.41 11.66
N ASN A 51 -21.09 -6.09 10.37
CA ASN A 51 -21.12 -7.10 9.32
C ASN A 51 -19.73 -7.55 8.85
N LEU A 52 -18.68 -6.77 9.13
CA LEU A 52 -17.34 -7.03 8.61
C LEU A 52 -16.74 -8.40 9.02
N PRO A 53 -16.86 -8.86 10.29
CA PRO A 53 -16.28 -10.13 10.74
C PRO A 53 -16.57 -11.33 9.85
N LYS A 54 -17.84 -11.55 9.49
CA LYS A 54 -18.25 -12.73 8.70
C LYS A 54 -17.57 -12.79 7.33
N PHE A 55 -17.38 -11.63 6.70
CA PHE A 55 -16.74 -11.55 5.39
C PHE A 55 -15.22 -11.70 5.49
N ILE A 56 -14.61 -11.27 6.60
CA ILE A 56 -13.18 -11.52 6.84
C ILE A 56 -12.91 -13.01 7.09
N ASP A 57 -13.75 -13.70 7.85
CA ASP A 57 -13.62 -15.14 8.07
C ASP A 57 -13.73 -15.92 6.74
N GLU A 58 -14.71 -15.56 5.91
CA GLU A 58 -14.87 -16.15 4.57
C GLU A 58 -13.71 -15.79 3.63
N LEU A 59 -13.16 -14.56 3.70
CA LEU A 59 -11.94 -14.19 2.97
C LEU A 59 -10.77 -15.09 3.35
N ILE A 60 -10.54 -15.31 4.65
CA ILE A 60 -9.45 -16.17 5.14
C ILE A 60 -9.62 -17.60 4.61
N GLN A 61 -10.84 -18.17 4.70
CA GLN A 61 -11.13 -19.50 4.17
C GLN A 61 -10.90 -19.60 2.65
N LEU A 62 -11.26 -18.57 1.89
CA LEU A 62 -11.01 -18.51 0.45
C LEU A 62 -9.51 -18.45 0.14
N ILE A 63 -8.72 -17.66 0.90
CA ILE A 63 -7.26 -17.60 0.77
C ILE A 63 -6.65 -18.97 1.07
N GLU A 64 -7.01 -19.62 2.17
CA GLU A 64 -6.54 -20.97 2.50
C GLU A 64 -6.90 -22.00 1.41
N GLY A 65 -8.11 -21.89 0.86
CA GLY A 65 -8.53 -22.69 -0.29
C GLY A 65 -7.66 -22.48 -1.52
N GLN A 66 -7.26 -21.24 -1.83
CA GLN A 66 -6.32 -20.96 -2.92
C GLN A 66 -4.92 -21.52 -2.63
N ILE A 67 -4.45 -21.40 -1.38
CA ILE A 67 -3.15 -21.93 -0.95
C ILE A 67 -3.10 -23.45 -1.17
N ASN A 68 -4.15 -24.16 -0.78
CA ASN A 68 -4.27 -25.60 -0.96
C ASN A 68 -4.36 -26.00 -2.45
N ALA A 69 -5.10 -25.23 -3.25
CA ALA A 69 -5.25 -25.48 -4.68
C ALA A 69 -3.98 -25.18 -5.48
N LYS A 70 -3.10 -24.29 -4.99
CA LYS A 70 -1.86 -23.83 -5.64
C LYS A 70 -2.04 -23.26 -7.05
N GLN A 71 -3.25 -22.81 -7.37
CA GLN A 71 -3.59 -22.27 -8.68
C GLN A 71 -4.65 -21.18 -8.56
N PHE A 72 -4.64 -20.25 -9.51
CA PHE A 72 -5.68 -19.26 -9.67
C PHE A 72 -6.47 -19.55 -10.95
N ASN A 73 -7.79 -19.54 -10.84
CA ASN A 73 -8.68 -19.74 -11.98
C ASN A 73 -9.64 -18.56 -12.08
N ALA A 74 -9.25 -17.53 -12.84
CA ALA A 74 -10.06 -16.36 -13.11
C ALA A 74 -9.51 -15.61 -14.34
N PRO A 75 -10.28 -14.68 -14.93
CA PRO A 75 -9.75 -13.76 -15.92
C PRO A 75 -8.48 -13.02 -15.44
N PRO A 76 -7.55 -12.65 -16.35
CA PRO A 76 -6.27 -12.04 -15.99
C PRO A 76 -6.36 -10.84 -15.05
N PHE A 77 -7.33 -9.94 -15.25
CA PHE A 77 -7.49 -8.74 -14.42
C PHE A 77 -7.79 -9.04 -12.93
N ILE A 78 -8.42 -10.19 -12.65
CA ILE A 78 -8.69 -10.66 -11.27
C ILE A 78 -7.41 -11.24 -10.67
N ILE A 79 -6.73 -12.12 -11.41
CA ILE A 79 -5.46 -12.72 -10.98
C ILE A 79 -4.43 -11.63 -10.67
N ASP A 80 -4.36 -10.61 -11.52
CA ASP A 80 -3.47 -9.47 -11.38
C ASP A 80 -3.74 -8.64 -10.13
N SER A 81 -4.94 -8.76 -9.53
CA SER A 81 -5.37 -8.02 -8.33
C SER A 81 -5.32 -8.85 -7.05
N ILE A 82 -5.04 -10.16 -7.15
CA ILE A 82 -5.32 -11.10 -6.07
C ILE A 82 -4.43 -10.89 -4.85
N LEU A 83 -3.20 -10.40 -5.03
CA LEU A 83 -2.28 -10.22 -3.91
C LEU A 83 -2.75 -9.11 -2.96
N GLY A 84 -3.33 -8.04 -3.52
CA GLY A 84 -3.86 -6.91 -2.77
C GLY A 84 -5.05 -7.24 -1.86
N VAL A 85 -5.77 -8.36 -2.08
CA VAL A 85 -6.95 -8.72 -1.27
C VAL A 85 -6.60 -8.98 0.20
N SER A 86 -5.38 -9.46 0.46
CA SER A 86 -4.88 -9.75 1.81
C SER A 86 -4.49 -8.50 2.60
N SER A 87 -4.34 -7.34 1.94
CA SER A 87 -3.91 -6.09 2.58
C SER A 87 -4.88 -5.55 3.64
N CYS A 88 -6.12 -6.05 3.67
CA CYS A 88 -7.11 -5.68 4.68
C CYS A 88 -6.92 -6.40 6.02
N LEU A 89 -6.26 -7.57 6.05
CA LEU A 89 -6.17 -8.43 7.23
C LEU A 89 -5.50 -7.75 8.44
N PRO A 90 -4.39 -6.99 8.31
CA PRO A 90 -3.76 -6.32 9.43
C PRO A 90 -4.64 -5.25 10.09
N TYR A 91 -5.65 -4.72 9.39
CA TYR A 91 -6.58 -3.74 9.94
C TYR A 91 -7.70 -4.40 10.76
N TYR A 92 -7.89 -5.71 10.61
CA TYR A 92 -8.92 -6.46 11.31
C TYR A 92 -8.36 -7.25 12.50
N GLN A 93 -7.22 -7.91 12.32
CA GLN A 93 -6.58 -8.69 13.37
C GLN A 93 -5.09 -8.39 13.48
N ASP A 94 -4.62 -8.14 14.71
CA ASP A 94 -3.20 -8.07 15.05
C ASP A 94 -2.66 -9.48 15.29
N ASN A 95 -2.60 -10.26 14.22
CA ASN A 95 -2.01 -11.60 14.22
C ASN A 95 -0.99 -11.72 13.09
N PRO A 96 0.23 -11.19 13.28
CA PRO A 96 1.23 -11.13 12.21
C PRO A 96 1.63 -12.54 11.73
N LYS A 97 1.64 -13.56 12.60
CA LYS A 97 1.96 -14.94 12.19
C LYS A 97 0.98 -15.46 11.13
N ILE A 98 -0.33 -15.32 11.35
CA ILE A 98 -1.34 -15.77 10.39
C ILE A 98 -1.36 -14.85 9.17
N ASN A 99 -1.41 -13.54 9.37
CA ASN A 99 -1.51 -12.57 8.26
C ASN A 99 -0.33 -12.70 7.29
N ARG A 100 0.91 -12.77 7.81
CA ARG A 100 2.12 -12.91 6.99
C ARG A 100 2.21 -14.27 6.33
N TYR A 101 1.78 -15.34 6.99
CA TYR A 101 1.72 -16.68 6.39
C TYR A 101 0.78 -16.71 5.19
N LEU A 102 -0.46 -16.25 5.35
CA LEU A 102 -1.47 -16.22 4.29
C LEU A 102 -1.00 -15.37 3.11
N GLN A 103 -0.48 -14.17 3.38
CA GLN A 103 0.03 -13.28 2.36
C GLN A 103 1.21 -13.88 1.58
N SER A 104 2.21 -14.44 2.28
CA SER A 104 3.41 -14.99 1.65
C SER A 104 3.10 -16.23 0.81
N LYS A 105 2.19 -17.09 1.27
CA LYS A 105 1.73 -18.25 0.49
C LYS A 105 0.91 -17.87 -0.74
N LEU A 106 0.09 -16.83 -0.63
CA LEU A 106 -0.60 -16.28 -1.78
C LEU A 106 0.40 -15.67 -2.78
N ALA A 107 1.44 -14.99 -2.29
CA ALA A 107 2.50 -14.39 -3.11
C ALA A 107 3.35 -15.42 -3.87
N GLU A 108 3.64 -16.58 -3.26
CA GLU A 108 4.33 -17.70 -3.92
C GLU A 108 3.56 -18.17 -5.16
N ILE A 109 2.26 -18.41 -5.01
CA ILE A 109 1.37 -18.86 -6.10
C ILE A 109 1.23 -17.76 -7.15
N PHE A 110 1.06 -16.51 -6.71
CA PHE A 110 0.98 -15.35 -7.58
C PHE A 110 2.22 -15.22 -8.46
N GLN A 111 3.41 -15.23 -7.89
CA GLN A 111 4.64 -15.12 -8.66
C GLN A 111 4.78 -16.24 -9.69
N ALA A 112 4.42 -17.49 -9.34
CA ALA A 112 4.47 -18.60 -10.28
C ALA A 112 3.53 -18.36 -11.48
N ASN A 113 2.30 -17.90 -11.24
CA ASN A 113 1.34 -17.58 -12.30
C ASN A 113 1.84 -16.44 -13.20
N VAL A 114 2.38 -15.38 -12.61
CA VAL A 114 2.92 -14.23 -13.34
C VAL A 114 4.09 -14.64 -14.22
N ARG A 115 5.05 -15.39 -13.67
CA ARG A 115 6.21 -15.87 -14.42
C ARG A 115 5.84 -16.80 -15.57
N ASN A 116 4.83 -17.65 -15.37
CA ASN A 116 4.31 -18.51 -16.44
C ASN A 116 3.64 -17.68 -17.54
N ARG A 117 2.83 -16.67 -17.18
CA ARG A 117 2.12 -15.82 -18.16
C ARG A 117 3.08 -15.00 -19.02
N TYR A 118 4.13 -14.44 -18.44
CA TYR A 118 5.06 -13.55 -19.12
C TYR A 118 6.34 -14.26 -19.59
N ASN A 119 6.32 -15.60 -19.70
CA ASN A 119 7.46 -16.40 -20.16
C ASN A 119 8.79 -16.01 -19.50
N TYR A 120 8.79 -15.99 -18.17
CA TYR A 120 9.91 -15.48 -17.39
C TYR A 120 11.25 -16.08 -17.83
N ILE A 121 12.19 -15.19 -18.14
CA ILE A 121 13.58 -15.52 -18.43
C ILE A 121 14.40 -15.27 -17.16
N VAL A 122 15.31 -16.21 -16.87
CA VAL A 122 16.27 -16.25 -15.75
C VAL A 122 16.82 -14.86 -15.39
N PRO A 123 16.97 -14.54 -14.09
CA PRO A 123 17.30 -13.18 -13.67
C PRO A 123 18.67 -12.74 -14.20
N ILE A 124 18.75 -11.45 -14.53
CA ILE A 124 19.97 -10.80 -15.02
C ILE A 124 21.00 -10.79 -13.87
N SER A 125 22.21 -11.25 -14.12
CA SER A 125 23.31 -11.07 -13.16
C SER A 125 23.90 -9.67 -13.34
N SER A 126 24.05 -8.90 -12.25
CA SER A 126 24.83 -7.66 -12.30
C SER A 126 26.30 -7.97 -12.59
N PRO A 127 26.95 -7.29 -13.55
CA PRO A 127 28.40 -7.34 -13.70
C PRO A 127 29.05 -6.73 -12.45
N LYS A 128 29.83 -7.55 -11.75
CA LYS A 128 30.65 -7.16 -10.58
C LYS A 128 31.85 -6.35 -11.06
N SER A 129 31.67 -5.06 -11.30
CA SER A 129 32.80 -4.13 -11.49
C SER A 129 32.89 -3.21 -10.27
N PRO A 130 33.97 -3.28 -9.48
CA PRO A 130 34.09 -2.52 -8.23
C PRO A 130 34.31 -1.00 -8.42
N ALA A 131 34.52 -0.52 -9.64
CA ALA A 131 34.90 0.87 -9.91
C ALA A 131 33.78 1.75 -10.51
N ARG A 132 32.54 1.26 -10.61
CA ARG A 132 31.41 2.03 -11.18
C ARG A 132 30.40 2.47 -10.13
N LYS A 133 29.65 3.53 -10.44
CA LYS A 133 28.46 3.92 -9.66
C LYS A 133 27.46 2.76 -9.61
N ILE A 134 26.83 2.60 -8.46
CA ILE A 134 25.74 1.63 -8.25
C ILE A 134 24.46 2.22 -8.83
N LYS A 135 23.78 1.48 -9.71
CA LYS A 135 22.54 1.92 -10.34
C LYS A 135 21.34 1.51 -9.48
N ILE A 136 20.62 2.50 -8.96
CA ILE A 136 19.44 2.29 -8.11
C ILE A 136 18.21 2.83 -8.85
N GLY A 137 17.21 1.98 -9.04
CA GLY A 137 15.89 2.39 -9.52
C GLY A 137 14.86 2.44 -8.41
N TYR A 138 13.96 3.41 -8.49
CA TYR A 138 12.77 3.50 -7.66
C TYR A 138 11.53 3.41 -8.54
N ILE A 139 10.65 2.44 -8.29
CA ILE A 139 9.41 2.22 -9.03
C ILE A 139 8.19 2.52 -8.15
N GLY A 140 7.22 3.28 -8.68
CA GLY A 140 5.97 3.56 -7.98
C GLY A 140 4.96 4.40 -8.76
N HIS A 141 3.71 4.40 -8.29
CA HIS A 141 2.62 5.33 -8.66
C HIS A 141 2.43 6.40 -7.55
N THR A 142 3.42 6.57 -6.69
CA THR A 142 3.31 7.36 -5.46
C THR A 142 4.35 8.48 -5.36
N LEU A 143 5.11 8.72 -6.42
CA LEU A 143 6.13 9.76 -6.55
C LEU A 143 5.50 11.11 -6.99
N ARG A 144 4.56 11.59 -6.18
CA ARG A 144 3.77 12.82 -6.38
C ARG A 144 3.31 13.36 -5.02
N ARG A 145 2.34 14.27 -4.98
CA ARG A 145 1.60 14.65 -3.76
C ARG A 145 0.82 13.46 -3.20
N HIS A 146 1.56 12.58 -2.53
CA HIS A 146 1.15 11.32 -1.95
C HIS A 146 2.04 11.03 -0.74
N SER A 147 1.57 10.27 0.26
CA SER A 147 2.32 10.01 1.50
C SER A 147 3.72 9.49 1.24
N VAL A 148 3.87 8.47 0.39
CA VAL A 148 5.19 7.92 0.00
C VAL A 148 6.06 8.98 -0.66
N GLY A 149 5.55 9.78 -1.60
CA GLY A 149 6.30 10.86 -2.22
C GLY A 149 6.80 11.90 -1.20
N TRP A 150 5.95 12.28 -0.25
CA TRP A 150 6.35 13.18 0.84
C TRP A 150 7.43 12.57 1.76
N LEU A 151 7.35 11.28 2.04
CA LEU A 151 8.27 10.57 2.94
C LEU A 151 9.59 10.14 2.27
N SER A 152 9.63 10.05 0.94
CA SER A 152 10.81 9.59 0.18
C SER A 152 11.60 10.73 -0.47
N ARG A 153 11.00 11.90 -0.69
CA ARG A 153 11.63 13.02 -1.44
C ARG A 153 13.02 13.40 -0.96
N TRP A 154 13.26 13.37 0.35
CA TRP A 154 14.54 13.79 0.92
C TRP A 154 15.67 12.79 0.60
N LEU A 155 15.33 11.50 0.42
CA LEU A 155 16.30 10.52 -0.06
C LEU A 155 16.84 10.90 -1.45
N PHE A 156 15.97 11.34 -2.35
CA PHE A 156 16.37 11.77 -3.69
C PHE A 156 17.26 13.00 -3.65
N HIS A 157 16.94 13.94 -2.77
CA HIS A 157 17.74 15.15 -2.56
C HIS A 157 19.15 14.84 -2.01
N TYR A 158 19.26 13.90 -1.06
CA TYR A 158 20.51 13.61 -0.36
C TYR A 158 21.35 12.47 -0.96
N HIS A 159 20.92 11.88 -2.08
CA HIS A 159 21.67 10.80 -2.73
C HIS A 159 23.10 11.24 -3.07
N ASN A 160 24.08 10.45 -2.65
CA ASN A 160 25.48 10.70 -3.02
C ASN A 160 25.69 10.33 -4.50
N ARG A 161 25.67 11.34 -5.36
CA ARG A 161 25.76 11.19 -6.82
C ARG A 161 27.13 10.74 -7.31
N ASP A 162 28.17 10.79 -6.48
CA ASP A 162 29.49 10.25 -6.84
C ASP A 162 29.51 8.72 -6.74
N LYS A 163 28.64 8.14 -5.90
CA LYS A 163 28.57 6.69 -5.66
C LYS A 163 27.37 6.03 -6.34
N PHE A 164 26.30 6.77 -6.57
CA PHE A 164 25.03 6.24 -7.06
C PHE A 164 24.54 6.95 -8.31
N GLU A 165 23.96 6.17 -9.22
CA GLU A 165 23.23 6.64 -10.39
C GLU A 165 21.74 6.28 -10.18
N ILE A 166 20.87 7.29 -10.20
CA ILE A 166 19.49 7.20 -9.73
C ILE A 166 18.51 7.21 -10.89
N TYR A 167 17.67 6.18 -10.93
CA TYR A 167 16.61 6.00 -11.90
C TYR A 167 15.24 6.10 -11.22
N THR A 168 14.30 6.78 -11.86
CA THR A 168 12.91 6.86 -11.40
C THR A 168 11.97 6.26 -12.44
N TYR A 169 11.10 5.35 -12.01
CA TYR A 169 10.07 4.70 -12.83
C TYR A 169 8.69 5.00 -12.25
N CYS A 170 8.10 6.10 -12.72
CA CYS A 170 6.70 6.42 -12.47
C CYS A 170 5.81 5.48 -13.31
N VAL A 171 4.85 4.85 -12.67
CA VAL A 171 3.89 3.96 -13.35
C VAL A 171 2.57 4.71 -13.54
N ASN A 172 2.22 5.03 -14.78
CA ASN A 172 0.94 5.61 -15.19
C ASN A 172 0.46 6.76 -14.29
N GLN A 173 1.39 7.66 -13.94
CA GLN A 173 1.14 8.70 -12.94
C GLN A 173 1.06 10.07 -13.61
N ALA A 174 0.09 10.91 -13.23
CA ALA A 174 0.13 12.33 -13.58
C ALA A 174 1.27 13.01 -12.80
N ALA A 175 2.14 13.75 -13.49
CA ALA A 175 3.17 14.54 -12.84
C ALA A 175 2.55 15.76 -12.16
N ASP A 176 2.97 16.04 -10.93
CA ASP A 176 2.70 17.29 -10.24
C ASP A 176 4.00 17.98 -9.82
N GLU A 177 3.88 19.12 -9.14
CA GLU A 177 5.03 19.88 -8.65
C GLU A 177 5.99 19.04 -7.80
N ILE A 178 5.47 18.10 -7.00
CA ILE A 178 6.32 17.23 -6.19
C ILE A 178 7.05 16.22 -7.08
N THR A 179 6.36 15.65 -8.08
CA THR A 179 6.98 14.76 -9.07
C THR A 179 8.18 15.43 -9.75
N GLU A 180 7.97 16.62 -10.30
CA GLU A 180 8.99 17.36 -11.04
C GLU A 180 10.14 17.79 -10.12
N LYS A 181 9.82 18.50 -9.04
CA LYS A 181 10.81 19.13 -8.16
C LYS A 181 11.69 18.12 -7.46
N TRP A 182 11.13 17.02 -6.95
CA TRP A 182 11.83 16.15 -6.01
C TRP A 182 12.32 14.84 -6.62
N PHE A 183 11.69 14.35 -7.68
CA PHE A 183 12.03 13.06 -8.25
C PHE A 183 12.70 13.21 -9.61
N ILE A 184 12.04 13.87 -10.57
CA ILE A 184 12.58 14.03 -11.94
C ILE A 184 13.88 14.83 -11.90
N ASN A 185 13.87 16.03 -11.31
CA ASN A 185 15.04 16.91 -11.25
C ASN A 185 16.20 16.38 -10.39
N ASN A 186 15.95 15.37 -9.55
CA ASN A 186 16.95 14.75 -8.69
C ASN A 186 17.28 13.31 -9.13
N SER A 187 16.92 12.91 -10.35
CA SER A 187 17.27 11.61 -10.94
C SER A 187 18.19 11.79 -12.13
N ASP A 188 19.07 10.82 -12.40
CA ASP A 188 19.87 10.81 -13.63
C ASP A 188 18.98 10.43 -14.82
N TYR A 189 18.02 9.53 -14.59
CA TYR A 189 17.02 9.12 -15.57
C TYR A 189 15.65 9.04 -14.93
N SER A 190 14.63 9.49 -15.64
CA SER A 190 13.25 9.39 -15.20
C SER A 190 12.35 8.94 -16.34
N TYR A 191 11.48 7.99 -16.04
CA TYR A 191 10.52 7.42 -16.96
C TYR A 191 9.12 7.50 -16.35
N ASN A 192 8.13 7.92 -17.15
CA ASN A 192 6.73 7.75 -16.83
C ASN A 192 6.12 6.78 -17.84
N LEU A 193 5.92 5.54 -17.43
CA LEU A 193 5.56 4.44 -18.31
C LEU A 193 4.07 4.10 -18.15
N PRO A 194 3.36 3.73 -19.23
CA PRO A 194 2.00 3.23 -19.10
C PRO A 194 1.99 1.96 -18.23
N ALA A 195 0.84 1.62 -17.66
CA ALA A 195 0.66 0.44 -16.80
C ALA A 195 0.69 -0.89 -17.61
N LYS A 196 1.80 -1.13 -18.32
CA LYS A 196 2.06 -2.27 -19.19
C LYS A 196 3.28 -3.02 -18.65
N ILE A 197 3.04 -4.17 -18.04
CA ILE A 197 4.04 -4.95 -17.28
C ILE A 197 5.29 -5.23 -18.14
N GLU A 198 5.10 -5.70 -19.37
CA GLU A 198 6.19 -6.04 -20.29
C GLU A 198 7.06 -4.82 -20.63
N GLN A 199 6.44 -3.66 -20.92
CA GLN A 199 7.17 -2.45 -21.27
C GLN A 199 8.03 -1.96 -20.11
N ILE A 200 7.47 -1.93 -18.90
CA ILE A 200 8.20 -1.53 -17.69
C ILE A 200 9.35 -2.51 -17.41
N THR A 201 9.07 -3.81 -17.49
CA THR A 201 10.06 -4.87 -17.24
C THR A 201 11.21 -4.80 -18.25
N VAL A 202 10.92 -4.62 -19.54
CA VAL A 202 11.94 -4.49 -20.60
C VAL A 202 12.80 -3.25 -20.37
N GLN A 203 12.19 -2.10 -20.08
CA GLN A 203 12.93 -0.86 -19.82
C GLN A 203 13.91 -1.03 -18.64
N ILE A 204 13.45 -1.53 -17.50
CA ILE A 204 14.30 -1.74 -16.32
C ILE A 204 15.45 -2.70 -16.63
N ARG A 205 15.18 -3.79 -17.39
CA ARG A 205 16.22 -4.74 -17.80
C ARG A 205 17.27 -4.11 -18.72
N GLN A 206 16.86 -3.21 -19.62
CA GLN A 206 17.77 -2.49 -20.52
C GLN A 206 18.67 -1.51 -19.76
N ASP A 207 18.14 -0.87 -18.71
CA ASP A 207 18.90 0.06 -17.86
C ASP A 207 19.98 -0.64 -17.01
N LYS A 208 19.86 -1.96 -16.83
CA LYS A 208 20.79 -2.84 -16.09
C LYS A 208 21.05 -2.34 -14.67
N LEU A 209 19.96 -2.07 -13.95
CA LEU A 209 20.01 -1.66 -12.54
C LEU A 209 20.70 -2.72 -11.67
N ASP A 210 21.34 -2.27 -10.60
CA ASP A 210 21.84 -3.17 -9.56
C ASP A 210 20.77 -3.44 -8.50
N ILE A 211 20.03 -2.40 -8.14
CA ILE A 211 19.00 -2.43 -7.11
C ILE A 211 17.72 -1.80 -7.68
N LEU A 212 16.59 -2.48 -7.52
CA LEU A 212 15.26 -1.92 -7.76
C LEU A 212 14.48 -1.85 -6.45
N VAL A 213 14.02 -0.66 -6.09
CA VAL A 213 13.23 -0.38 -4.90
C VAL A 213 11.78 -0.13 -5.29
N ASP A 214 10.89 -1.00 -4.86
CA ASP A 214 9.45 -0.84 -4.96
C ASP A 214 8.91 0.02 -3.80
N LEU A 215 8.23 1.10 -4.19
CA LEU A 215 7.67 2.10 -3.29
C LEU A 215 6.18 1.91 -3.00
N ASP A 216 5.52 0.94 -3.64
CA ASP A 216 4.08 0.73 -3.52
C ASP A 216 3.72 -0.56 -2.76
N SER A 217 4.59 -1.57 -2.73
CA SER A 217 4.27 -2.90 -2.17
C SER A 217 2.96 -3.43 -2.76
N LEU A 218 2.02 -3.89 -1.92
CA LEU A 218 0.72 -4.42 -2.35
C LEU A 218 -0.32 -3.37 -2.72
N THR A 219 0.02 -2.08 -2.72
CA THR A 219 -0.92 -0.99 -3.01
C THR A 219 -1.06 -0.68 -4.50
N ASN A 220 -0.18 -1.23 -5.35
CA ASN A 220 -0.25 -1.08 -6.80
C ASN A 220 -0.02 -2.40 -7.53
N ASN A 221 -1.01 -2.81 -8.32
CA ASN A 221 -0.96 -4.09 -9.01
C ASN A 221 0.15 -4.18 -10.05
N THR A 222 0.42 -3.09 -10.73
CA THR A 222 1.44 -3.03 -11.78
C THR A 222 2.84 -3.17 -11.20
N THR A 223 3.16 -2.49 -10.10
CA THR A 223 4.51 -2.58 -9.52
C THR A 223 4.79 -3.98 -9.01
N TYR A 224 3.88 -4.60 -8.24
CA TYR A 224 4.15 -5.94 -7.71
C TYR A 224 4.18 -7.03 -8.81
N LEU A 225 3.47 -6.84 -9.93
CA LEU A 225 3.59 -7.70 -11.12
C LEU A 225 4.98 -7.60 -11.74
N VAL A 226 5.50 -6.38 -11.88
CA VAL A 226 6.87 -6.13 -12.37
C VAL A 226 7.89 -6.74 -11.41
N MET A 227 7.74 -6.53 -10.10
CA MET A 227 8.66 -7.08 -9.10
C MET A 227 8.68 -8.61 -9.12
N ALA A 228 7.54 -9.28 -9.34
CA ALA A 228 7.47 -10.75 -9.48
C ALA A 228 8.31 -11.30 -10.66
N LEU A 229 8.53 -10.49 -11.70
CA LEU A 229 9.36 -10.80 -12.88
C LEU A 229 10.85 -10.48 -12.69
N LYS A 230 11.25 -10.09 -11.48
CA LYS A 230 12.64 -9.85 -11.06
C LYS A 230 13.51 -9.13 -12.12
N PRO A 231 13.14 -7.93 -12.62
CA PRO A 231 13.91 -7.24 -13.65
C PRO A 231 15.28 -6.73 -13.19
N ALA A 232 15.54 -6.62 -11.88
CA ALA A 232 16.85 -6.30 -11.30
C ALA A 232 17.36 -7.44 -10.40
N PRO A 233 18.69 -7.63 -10.26
CA PRO A 233 19.25 -8.72 -9.47
C PRO A 233 18.94 -8.60 -7.98
N ILE A 234 18.98 -7.38 -7.43
CA ILE A 234 18.56 -7.07 -6.07
C ILE A 234 17.27 -6.28 -6.13
N GLN A 235 16.27 -6.74 -5.40
CA GLN A 235 14.97 -6.10 -5.27
C GLN A 235 14.61 -5.86 -3.82
N VAL A 236 14.04 -4.70 -3.56
CA VAL A 236 13.74 -4.20 -2.22
C VAL A 236 12.33 -3.63 -2.21
N THR A 237 11.57 -3.82 -1.14
CA THR A 237 10.34 -3.06 -0.87
C THR A 237 10.58 -2.07 0.27
N TRP A 238 10.03 -0.85 0.13
CA TRP A 238 10.13 0.21 1.13
C TRP A 238 8.96 1.20 1.04
N LEU A 239 8.46 1.70 2.19
CA LEU A 239 7.43 2.74 2.39
C LEU A 239 5.96 2.46 2.00
N GLY A 240 5.67 1.79 0.89
CA GLY A 240 4.30 1.74 0.36
C GLY A 240 3.27 1.08 1.28
N LEU A 241 3.61 -0.13 1.72
CA LEU A 241 2.91 -0.91 2.75
C LEU A 241 3.99 -1.72 3.49
N ASP A 242 3.56 -2.64 4.34
CA ASP A 242 4.40 -3.73 4.84
C ASP A 242 5.01 -4.57 3.70
N ALA A 243 5.96 -5.46 4.02
CA ALA A 243 6.64 -6.30 3.04
C ALA A 243 5.65 -7.08 2.15
N SER A 244 6.03 -7.38 0.91
CA SER A 244 5.14 -7.95 -0.11
C SER A 244 4.87 -9.46 0.03
N GLY A 245 5.80 -10.21 0.62
CA GLY A 245 5.83 -11.67 0.60
C GLY A 245 6.26 -12.29 -0.73
N ILE A 246 6.50 -11.50 -1.78
CA ILE A 246 6.83 -11.98 -3.14
C ILE A 246 8.23 -12.57 -3.14
N PRO A 247 8.43 -13.85 -3.53
CA PRO A 247 9.74 -14.49 -3.46
C PRO A 247 10.85 -13.84 -4.31
N ALA A 248 10.50 -13.01 -5.29
CA ALA A 248 11.43 -12.26 -6.13
C ALA A 248 11.99 -11.00 -5.45
N ILE A 249 11.36 -10.53 -4.37
CA ILE A 249 11.80 -9.37 -3.58
C ILE A 249 12.73 -9.89 -2.48
N ASP A 250 13.97 -9.40 -2.47
CA ASP A 250 15.02 -9.98 -1.62
C ASP A 250 15.03 -9.36 -0.22
N TYR A 251 14.70 -8.06 -0.13
CA TYR A 251 14.82 -7.29 1.11
C TYR A 251 13.59 -6.43 1.40
N PHE A 252 13.35 -6.21 2.70
CA PHE A 252 12.40 -5.23 3.21
C PHE A 252 13.12 -4.23 4.12
N ILE A 253 13.00 -2.93 3.82
CA ILE A 253 13.61 -1.88 4.65
C ILE A 253 12.65 -1.51 5.79
N ALA A 254 13.13 -1.65 7.03
CA ALA A 254 12.41 -1.33 8.25
C ALA A 254 13.38 -0.73 9.30
N ASP A 255 12.92 -0.61 10.55
CA ASP A 255 13.75 -0.22 11.70
C ASP A 255 13.39 -1.04 12.95
N ASN A 256 14.03 -0.73 14.08
CA ASN A 256 13.80 -1.41 15.35
C ASN A 256 12.53 -0.97 16.09
N TYR A 257 11.86 0.09 15.63
CA TYR A 257 10.64 0.63 16.22
C TYR A 257 9.39 0.05 15.57
N VAL A 258 9.40 -0.15 14.24
CA VAL A 258 8.23 -0.64 13.50
C VAL A 258 8.14 -2.16 13.45
N LEU A 259 9.25 -2.88 13.59
CA LEU A 259 9.27 -4.34 13.62
C LEU A 259 9.95 -4.87 14.90
N PRO A 260 9.34 -5.85 15.59
CA PRO A 260 9.98 -6.49 16.75
C PRO A 260 11.25 -7.26 16.33
N LYS A 261 12.16 -7.52 17.27
CA LYS A 261 13.45 -8.20 17.02
C LYS A 261 13.34 -9.60 16.41
N ASN A 262 12.19 -10.26 16.54
CA ASN A 262 11.92 -11.59 16.02
C ASN A 262 11.07 -11.57 14.73
N ALA A 263 10.93 -10.41 14.08
CA ALA A 263 10.19 -10.29 12.82
C ALA A 263 10.76 -11.20 11.74
N GLU A 264 12.06 -11.47 11.75
CA GLU A 264 12.74 -12.37 10.82
C GLU A 264 12.18 -13.81 10.83
N GLU A 265 11.42 -14.20 11.86
CA GLU A 265 10.71 -15.49 11.92
C GLU A 265 9.41 -15.52 11.09
N ILE A 266 8.84 -14.35 10.76
CA ILE A 266 7.52 -14.21 10.11
C ILE A 266 7.59 -13.56 8.73
N TYR A 267 8.67 -12.85 8.39
CA TYR A 267 8.88 -12.24 7.08
C TYR A 267 9.68 -13.15 6.16
N SER A 268 9.27 -13.25 4.89
CA SER A 268 10.01 -14.01 3.88
C SER A 268 11.16 -13.21 3.28
N GLU A 269 11.02 -11.89 3.18
CA GLU A 269 12.10 -10.99 2.81
C GLU A 269 13.15 -10.86 3.93
N LYS A 270 14.42 -10.66 3.54
CA LYS A 270 15.45 -10.30 4.52
C LYS A 270 15.23 -8.87 5.01
N ILE A 271 15.09 -8.69 6.31
CA ILE A 271 14.86 -7.38 6.89
C ILE A 271 16.18 -6.60 6.94
N ILE A 272 16.20 -5.42 6.33
CA ILE A 272 17.26 -4.42 6.51
C ILE A 272 16.76 -3.43 7.57
N ARG A 273 17.37 -3.47 8.75
CA ARG A 273 17.04 -2.57 9.86
C ARG A 273 17.93 -1.33 9.81
N LEU A 274 17.32 -0.18 9.49
CA LEU A 274 18.00 1.11 9.58
C LEU A 274 18.24 1.49 11.05
N PRO A 275 19.34 2.18 11.36
CA PRO A 275 19.78 2.40 12.74
C PRO A 275 18.84 3.29 13.57
N ASN A 276 18.18 4.25 12.91
CA ASN A 276 17.33 5.25 13.58
C ASN A 276 15.87 5.09 13.18
N SER A 277 15.52 5.51 11.96
CA SER A 277 14.18 5.39 11.41
C SER A 277 14.25 4.79 10.01
N TYR A 278 13.22 4.02 9.67
CA TYR A 278 13.00 3.53 8.31
C TYR A 278 12.50 4.64 7.37
N LEU A 279 12.08 5.79 7.91
CA LEU A 279 11.64 6.96 7.14
C LEU A 279 12.81 7.90 6.87
N SER A 280 12.86 8.46 5.66
CA SER A 280 13.84 9.47 5.25
C SER A 280 13.20 10.86 5.23
N VAL A 281 13.02 11.48 6.39
CA VAL A 281 12.31 12.76 6.52
C VAL A 281 13.23 13.83 7.11
N ASP A 282 13.35 14.95 6.42
CA ASP A 282 14.04 16.17 6.86
C ASP A 282 13.05 17.35 6.93
N GLY A 283 11.93 17.11 7.62
CA GLY A 283 10.87 18.09 7.80
C GLY A 283 9.87 18.22 6.65
N PHE A 284 8.86 19.04 6.91
CA PHE A 284 7.77 19.40 6.00
C PHE A 284 7.57 20.91 5.97
N GLU A 285 7.10 21.41 4.84
CA GLU A 285 6.71 22.80 4.69
C GLU A 285 5.52 23.10 5.61
N VAL A 286 5.61 24.21 6.36
CA VAL A 286 4.54 24.64 7.26
C VAL A 286 3.52 25.44 6.46
N GLY A 287 2.29 24.94 6.40
CA GLY A 287 1.16 25.66 5.80
C GLY A 287 0.56 26.71 6.75
N VAL A 288 -0.13 27.69 6.18
CA VAL A 288 -0.96 28.62 6.95
C VAL A 288 -2.33 27.99 7.20
N PRO A 289 -2.81 27.85 8.44
CA PRO A 289 -4.14 27.32 8.73
C PRO A 289 -5.23 28.16 8.04
N THR A 290 -6.15 27.50 7.33
CA THR A 290 -7.26 28.13 6.60
C THR A 290 -8.62 27.96 7.27
N ARG A 291 -8.67 27.25 8.41
CA ARG A 291 -9.88 26.96 9.18
C ARG A 291 -9.67 27.31 10.66
N ARG A 292 -10.71 27.81 11.30
CA ARG A 292 -10.78 28.12 12.73
C ARG A 292 -11.82 27.24 13.42
N ARG A 293 -11.72 27.11 14.74
CA ARG A 293 -12.70 26.36 15.56
C ARG A 293 -14.11 26.92 15.42
N THR A 294 -14.25 28.24 15.34
CA THR A 294 -15.51 28.95 15.09
C THR A 294 -16.18 28.55 13.77
N ASP A 295 -15.39 28.19 12.74
CA ASP A 295 -15.95 27.77 11.45
C ASP A 295 -16.61 26.39 11.54
N LEU A 296 -16.34 25.64 12.63
CA LEU A 296 -16.88 24.31 12.93
C LEU A 296 -17.86 24.34 14.11
N ASN A 297 -18.27 25.52 14.58
CA ASN A 297 -19.10 25.71 15.77
C ASN A 297 -18.53 25.08 17.07
N ILE A 298 -17.20 24.96 17.15
CA ILE A 298 -16.53 24.45 18.35
C ILE A 298 -16.12 25.61 19.26
N PRO A 299 -16.47 25.60 20.55
CA PRO A 299 -16.04 26.62 21.51
C PRO A 299 -14.52 26.78 21.58
N ASP A 300 -14.06 28.01 21.82
CA ASP A 300 -12.62 28.30 21.86
C ASP A 300 -11.92 27.60 23.03
N ASP A 301 -12.63 27.33 24.12
CA ASP A 301 -12.15 26.64 25.31
C ASP A 301 -12.27 25.10 25.24
N ALA A 302 -12.83 24.56 24.16
CA ALA A 302 -13.00 23.13 23.99
C ALA A 302 -11.68 22.38 23.72
N ILE A 303 -11.61 21.15 24.21
CA ILE A 303 -10.55 20.20 23.87
C ILE A 303 -10.91 19.50 22.57
N ILE A 304 -9.96 19.47 21.63
CA ILE A 304 -10.15 18.83 20.32
C ILE A 304 -9.22 17.65 20.19
N TYR A 305 -9.79 16.45 20.05
CA TYR A 305 -9.11 15.26 19.59
C TYR A 305 -9.26 15.14 18.08
N LEU A 306 -8.17 14.90 17.35
CA LEU A 306 -8.17 14.84 15.89
C LEU A 306 -7.78 13.44 15.40
N THR A 307 -8.59 12.87 14.50
CA THR A 307 -8.24 11.69 13.72
C THR A 307 -8.30 11.99 12.23
N VAL A 308 -7.14 11.90 11.58
CA VAL A 308 -6.97 12.08 10.13
C VAL A 308 -6.82 10.75 9.38
N GLN A 309 -7.02 9.63 10.07
CA GLN A 309 -6.88 8.30 9.49
C GLN A 309 -8.04 8.00 8.53
N SER A 310 -7.77 7.23 7.49
CA SER A 310 -8.81 6.72 6.57
C SER A 310 -9.77 5.77 7.28
N GLY A 311 -10.94 5.52 6.68
CA GLY A 311 -11.95 4.60 7.22
C GLY A 311 -11.39 3.20 7.49
N LEU A 312 -10.50 2.69 6.62
CA LEU A 312 -9.85 1.38 6.76
C LEU A 312 -9.13 1.16 8.10
N LYS A 313 -8.68 2.23 8.76
CA LYS A 313 -7.90 2.18 10.00
C LYS A 313 -8.76 2.37 11.25
N ARG A 314 -10.08 2.43 11.09
CA ARG A 314 -11.02 2.61 12.17
C ARG A 314 -11.62 1.25 12.48
N THR A 315 -11.64 0.87 13.74
CA THR A 315 -12.31 -0.34 14.20
C THR A 315 -13.37 0.04 15.22
N LEU A 316 -14.37 -0.82 15.41
CA LEU A 316 -15.39 -0.59 16.43
C LEU A 316 -14.76 -0.39 17.81
N ASN A 317 -13.76 -1.20 18.16
CA ASN A 317 -13.05 -1.09 19.43
C ASN A 317 -12.37 0.29 19.58
N MET A 318 -11.67 0.77 18.54
CA MET A 318 -11.03 2.10 18.58
C MET A 318 -12.05 3.23 18.76
N ILE A 319 -13.20 3.15 18.08
CA ILE A 319 -14.27 4.14 18.20
C ILE A 319 -14.84 4.11 19.63
N CYS A 320 -15.15 2.94 20.18
CA CYS A 320 -15.64 2.80 21.56
C CYS A 320 -14.67 3.43 22.58
N LEU A 321 -13.36 3.16 22.45
CA LEU A 321 -12.35 3.76 23.32
C LEU A 321 -12.27 5.28 23.17
N GLN A 322 -12.37 5.81 21.94
CA GLN A 322 -12.41 7.26 21.70
C GLN A 322 -13.64 7.90 22.36
N LEU A 323 -14.81 7.25 22.29
CA LEU A 323 -16.03 7.74 22.96
C LEU A 323 -15.91 7.70 24.48
N GLN A 324 -15.27 6.68 25.05
CA GLN A 324 -14.98 6.63 26.49
C GLN A 324 -14.04 7.75 26.96
N ILE A 325 -13.13 8.21 26.10
CA ILE A 325 -12.29 9.39 26.37
C ILE A 325 -13.16 10.65 26.38
N LEU A 326 -14.01 10.84 25.37
CA LEU A 326 -14.91 12.02 25.32
C LEU A 326 -15.85 12.10 26.52
N GLN A 327 -16.38 10.95 26.98
CA GLN A 327 -17.23 10.88 28.17
C GLN A 327 -16.53 11.35 29.45
N GLN A 328 -15.20 11.22 29.54
CA GLN A 328 -14.42 11.61 30.71
C GLN A 328 -13.88 13.04 30.63
N VAL A 329 -13.99 13.70 29.48
CA VAL A 329 -13.45 15.04 29.24
C VAL A 329 -14.59 15.97 28.83
N PRO A 330 -15.19 16.71 29.78
CA PRO A 330 -16.20 17.70 29.47
C PRO A 330 -15.71 18.74 28.46
N ASN A 331 -16.63 19.27 27.65
CA ASN A 331 -16.30 20.24 26.59
C ASN A 331 -15.21 19.72 25.63
N SER A 332 -15.34 18.48 25.17
CA SER A 332 -14.41 17.87 24.21
C SER A 332 -15.10 17.36 22.95
N TYR A 333 -14.35 17.38 21.85
CA TYR A 333 -14.82 17.02 20.52
C TYR A 333 -13.83 16.08 19.84
N LEU A 334 -14.34 15.06 19.15
CA LEU A 334 -13.56 14.22 18.24
C LEU A 334 -13.78 14.69 16.79
N LEU A 335 -12.79 15.36 16.22
CA LEU A 335 -12.76 15.71 14.81
C LEU A 335 -12.25 14.55 13.97
N ILE A 336 -13.07 14.15 12.99
CA ILE A 336 -12.77 13.06 12.07
C ILE A 336 -12.66 13.62 10.66
N LYS A 337 -11.51 13.41 10.00
CA LYS A 337 -11.37 13.73 8.58
C LYS A 337 -12.28 12.82 7.75
N ARG A 338 -13.13 13.40 6.89
CA ARG A 338 -13.86 12.67 5.83
C ARG A 338 -13.04 12.71 4.53
N GLU A 339 -13.21 11.72 3.65
CA GLU A 339 -12.65 11.82 2.30
C GLU A 339 -13.28 13.01 1.56
N PHE A 340 -12.50 13.63 0.66
CA PHE A 340 -12.79 14.87 -0.10
C PHE A 340 -12.78 16.18 0.67
N ASP A 341 -11.62 16.65 1.18
CA ASP A 341 -11.33 18.02 1.66
C ASP A 341 -12.36 18.74 2.57
N GLU A 342 -13.42 18.05 2.97
CA GLU A 342 -14.51 18.48 3.81
C GLU A 342 -14.26 17.82 5.15
N ILE A 343 -13.57 18.56 6.01
CA ILE A 343 -13.60 18.28 7.44
C ILE A 343 -14.98 18.73 7.92
N GLN A 344 -15.96 17.84 7.87
CA GLN A 344 -17.19 18.03 8.62
C GLN A 344 -16.98 17.44 10.02
N PRO A 345 -17.25 18.21 11.09
CA PRO A 345 -17.24 17.67 12.43
C PRO A 345 -18.37 16.64 12.50
N ILE A 346 -18.04 15.37 12.75
CA ILE A 346 -19.02 14.46 13.31
C ILE A 346 -19.02 14.78 14.79
N GLU A 347 -19.99 15.58 15.21
CA GLU A 347 -20.21 15.84 16.63
C GLU A 347 -20.76 14.58 17.27
N ILE A 348 -19.91 13.89 18.04
CA ILE A 348 -20.38 12.88 18.97
C ILE A 348 -20.32 13.51 20.35
N HIS A 349 -21.45 14.05 20.78
CA HIS A 349 -21.62 14.53 22.15
C HIS A 349 -21.70 13.33 23.08
N ALA A 350 -20.80 13.26 24.03
CA ALA A 350 -21.04 12.47 25.22
C ALA A 350 -22.09 13.21 26.05
N GLN A 351 -23.35 12.77 25.98
CA GLN A 351 -24.33 13.10 27.01
C GLN A 351 -24.17 12.15 28.19
#